data_AF-A0A285S8H1-F1
#
_entry.id   AF-A0A285S8H1-F1
#
_cell.length_a   1.000
_cell.length_b   1.000
_cell.length_c   1.000
_cell.angle_alpha   90.00
_cell.angle_beta   90.00
_cell.angle_gamma   90.00
#
_symmetry.space_group_name_H-M   'P 1'
#
loop_
_entity.id
_entity.type
_entity.pdbx_description
1 polymer ?
#
loop_
_entity_poly.entity_id
_entity_poly.type
_entity_poly.pdbx_seq_one_letter_code
_entity_poly.pdbx_strand_id
1 'polypeptide(L)'
;MDVVLVSPGMRFPPRQGERGATPPSPAEATPDEPAAPAPPIVPEQTVPAEATAEPRISVPPPSPSGKATDRLTQAPSRQREMVEARTLYTSRLRDTALGRASLADLALADPEEQIFQLCTYEAVEQLRREHPDRRFDYAIAEAREEATLSGLALEAKGAAIQGRDRWYDLSFRCEVASDLMGVTAFSYLLGAEITRPERDDLDLPTGGPVH
;
A
#
# COMPACT_ATOMS: atom_id res chain seq x y z
N MET A 1 25.97 8.90 1.47
CA MET A 1 24.94 8.75 0.43
C MET A 1 23.69 9.40 0.97
N ASP A 2 23.24 10.45 0.29
CA ASP A 2 22.08 11.27 0.63
C ASP A 2 20.80 10.44 0.64
N VAL A 3 20.07 10.51 1.76
CA VAL A 3 18.68 10.09 1.87
C VAL A 3 17.87 11.32 1.48
N VAL A 4 17.31 11.29 0.26
CA VAL A 4 16.40 12.35 -0.20
C VAL A 4 15.01 12.00 0.30
N LEU A 5 14.45 12.86 1.16
CA LEU A 5 13.06 12.74 1.56
C LEU A 5 12.17 13.13 0.40
N VAL A 6 11.22 12.26 0.09
CA VAL A 6 10.17 12.55 -0.88
C VAL A 6 9.11 13.41 -0.19
N SER A 7 8.78 14.54 -0.82
CA SER A 7 7.74 15.48 -0.41
C SER A 7 6.33 14.82 -0.39
N PRO A 8 5.43 15.24 0.52
CA PRO A 8 4.07 14.73 0.56
C PRO A 8 3.29 15.31 -0.63
N GLY A 9 2.85 14.43 -1.53
CA GLY A 9 2.31 14.86 -2.81
C GLY A 9 1.53 13.82 -3.60
N MET A 10 1.07 12.73 -2.99
CA MET A 10 0.07 11.87 -3.64
C MET A 10 -1.34 12.38 -3.35
N ARG A 11 -1.71 13.45 -4.07
CA ARG A 11 -3.13 13.72 -4.32
C ARG A 11 -3.62 12.69 -5.32
N PHE A 12 -4.47 11.79 -4.85
CA PHE A 12 -5.33 10.98 -5.71
C PHE A 12 -6.00 11.89 -6.75
N PRO A 13 -5.90 11.61 -8.06
CA PRO A 13 -6.68 12.33 -9.04
C PRO A 13 -8.17 11.98 -8.84
N PRO A 14 -9.09 12.95 -8.82
CA PRO A 14 -10.52 12.63 -8.90
C PRO A 14 -10.79 11.93 -10.23
N ARG A 15 -11.67 10.92 -10.19
CA ARG A 15 -12.21 10.23 -11.37
C ARG A 15 -12.68 11.27 -12.39
N GLN A 16 -12.08 11.29 -13.57
CA GLN A 16 -12.44 12.22 -14.65
C GLN A 16 -13.86 11.92 -15.16
N GLY A 17 -14.81 12.72 -14.67
CA GLY A 17 -15.99 13.11 -15.40
C GLY A 17 -15.81 14.55 -15.90
N GLU A 18 -16.37 14.83 -17.07
CA GLU A 18 -16.47 16.13 -17.74
C GLU A 18 -15.29 16.59 -18.61
N ARG A 19 -15.47 16.33 -19.91
CA ARG A 19 -14.81 17.00 -21.04
C ARG A 19 -15.10 18.50 -21.00
N GLY A 20 -14.08 19.31 -20.71
CA GLY A 20 -14.07 20.76 -20.88
C GLY A 20 -13.18 21.18 -22.06
N ALA A 21 -13.72 22.03 -22.92
CA ALA A 21 -13.29 22.34 -24.28
C ALA A 21 -11.94 23.08 -24.42
N THR A 22 -11.23 22.77 -25.51
CA THR A 22 -10.12 23.57 -26.07
C THR A 22 -10.66 24.53 -27.14
N PRO A 23 -10.20 25.80 -27.24
CA PRO A 23 -10.59 26.70 -28.33
C PRO A 23 -9.77 26.44 -29.63
N PRO A 24 -10.32 26.63 -30.84
CA PRO A 24 -9.65 26.27 -32.09
C PRO A 24 -8.82 27.43 -32.70
N SER A 25 -7.78 27.08 -33.47
CA SER A 25 -7.01 27.97 -34.36
C SER A 25 -7.37 27.70 -35.83
N PRO A 26 -7.37 28.70 -36.75
CA PRO A 26 -8.14 28.64 -38.00
C PRO A 26 -7.30 28.34 -39.26
N ALA A 27 -7.89 27.61 -40.24
CA ALA A 27 -7.49 27.65 -41.66
C ALA A 27 -8.59 27.07 -42.59
N GLU A 28 -9.22 28.00 -43.33
CA GLU A 28 -9.75 28.02 -44.72
C GLU A 28 -10.48 26.85 -45.44
N ALA A 29 -11.59 27.27 -46.11
CA ALA A 29 -12.12 26.91 -47.45
C ALA A 29 -13.15 25.76 -47.65
N THR A 30 -14.44 26.12 -47.51
CA THR A 30 -15.67 26.01 -48.38
C THR A 30 -15.90 24.85 -49.41
N PRO A 31 -17.14 24.66 -49.97
CA PRO A 31 -18.24 23.77 -49.52
C PRO A 31 -18.75 22.74 -50.60
N ASP A 32 -19.58 21.74 -50.23
CA ASP A 32 -20.69 21.22 -51.07
C ASP A 32 -21.64 20.30 -50.25
N GLU A 33 -22.88 20.12 -50.72
CA GLU A 33 -24.10 19.68 -49.99
C GLU A 33 -24.56 18.23 -50.40
N PRO A 34 -25.80 17.74 -50.15
CA PRO A 34 -26.30 16.93 -49.02
C PRO A 34 -26.64 15.43 -49.33
N ALA A 35 -26.93 14.63 -48.28
CA ALA A 35 -27.92 13.53 -48.32
C ALA A 35 -28.39 13.10 -46.91
N ALA A 36 -29.69 12.83 -46.76
CA ALA A 36 -30.44 12.47 -45.53
C ALA A 36 -30.64 10.92 -45.36
N PRO A 37 -31.54 10.38 -44.50
CA PRO A 37 -31.42 10.15 -43.04
C PRO A 37 -31.76 8.69 -42.54
N ALA A 38 -31.77 8.51 -41.20
CA ALA A 38 -32.46 7.48 -40.36
C ALA A 38 -31.73 6.14 -40.05
N PRO A 39 -32.11 5.31 -39.02
CA PRO A 39 -33.11 5.45 -37.93
C PRO A 39 -32.55 5.12 -36.49
N PRO A 40 -33.36 5.13 -35.39
CA PRO A 40 -32.88 4.98 -34.01
C PRO A 40 -32.89 3.53 -33.51
N ILE A 41 -32.03 3.20 -32.53
CA ILE A 41 -32.08 1.92 -31.81
C ILE A 41 -32.19 2.21 -30.31
N VAL A 42 -33.40 1.98 -29.79
CA VAL A 42 -33.66 1.64 -28.38
C VAL A 42 -33.61 0.11 -28.30
N PRO A 43 -33.13 -0.49 -27.20
CA PRO A 43 -34.13 -1.08 -26.31
C PRO A 43 -33.82 -0.94 -24.82
N GLU A 44 -34.89 -0.60 -24.11
CA GLU A 44 -35.06 -0.64 -22.67
C GLU A 44 -35.41 -2.07 -22.21
N GLN A 45 -34.86 -2.44 -21.06
CA GLN A 45 -35.32 -3.40 -20.04
C GLN A 45 -35.98 -4.73 -20.47
N THR A 46 -35.45 -5.83 -19.92
CA THR A 46 -36.29 -6.74 -19.11
C THR A 46 -35.44 -7.51 -18.08
N VAL A 47 -35.66 -7.22 -16.79
CA VAL A 47 -35.47 -8.18 -15.68
C VAL A 47 -36.77 -8.96 -15.52
N PRO A 48 -36.73 -10.24 -15.14
CA PRO A 48 -37.05 -10.62 -13.75
C PRO A 48 -36.19 -11.78 -13.24
N ALA A 49 -35.60 -11.74 -12.03
CA ALA A 49 -36.22 -12.01 -10.73
C ALA A 49 -36.92 -13.39 -10.66
N GLU A 50 -36.27 -14.37 -10.03
CA GLU A 50 -36.97 -15.47 -9.39
C GLU A 50 -36.27 -15.88 -8.09
N ALA A 51 -37.11 -16.10 -7.08
CA ALA A 51 -36.82 -16.20 -5.67
C ALA A 51 -36.68 -17.66 -5.20
N THR A 52 -36.52 -17.82 -3.88
CA THR A 52 -36.73 -19.04 -3.04
C THR A 52 -35.43 -19.59 -2.48
N ALA A 53 -35.25 -20.00 -1.22
CA ALA A 53 -35.87 -19.74 0.09
C ALA A 53 -34.99 -20.53 1.10
N GLU A 54 -34.62 -19.95 2.24
CA GLU A 54 -34.18 -20.72 3.42
C GLU A 54 -35.40 -21.39 4.11
N PRO A 55 -35.25 -22.52 4.83
CA PRO A 55 -35.10 -22.41 6.30
C PRO A 55 -34.38 -23.57 7.05
N ARG A 56 -33.63 -23.14 8.07
CA ARG A 56 -33.62 -23.56 9.51
C ARG A 56 -33.37 -25.02 9.96
N ILE A 57 -32.26 -25.14 10.70
CA ILE A 57 -32.07 -25.68 12.08
C ILE A 57 -32.38 -27.16 12.36
N SER A 58 -31.38 -27.87 12.91
CA SER A 58 -31.58 -28.91 13.93
C SER A 58 -30.36 -29.00 14.87
N VAL A 59 -30.61 -28.87 16.17
CA VAL A 59 -29.67 -29.04 17.30
C VAL A 59 -30.13 -30.24 18.14
N PRO A 60 -29.22 -31.11 18.61
CA PRO A 60 -29.44 -31.93 19.80
C PRO A 60 -28.51 -31.58 21.00
N PRO A 61 -28.77 -32.12 22.21
CA PRO A 61 -28.63 -31.45 23.53
C PRO A 61 -27.28 -31.66 24.28
N PRO A 62 -27.07 -30.99 25.45
CA PRO A 62 -25.80 -31.00 26.20
C PRO A 62 -25.80 -31.95 27.43
N SER A 63 -24.63 -32.48 27.82
CA SER A 63 -24.20 -32.80 29.22
C SER A 63 -22.96 -33.73 29.28
N PRO A 64 -22.24 -33.88 30.41
CA PRO A 64 -21.33 -32.87 30.96
C PRO A 64 -19.97 -33.47 31.40
N SER A 65 -19.10 -32.58 31.91
CA SER A 65 -18.02 -32.88 32.86
C SER A 65 -16.71 -33.46 32.32
N GLY A 66 -15.70 -32.59 32.37
CA GLY A 66 -14.30 -32.95 32.31
C GLY A 66 -13.46 -31.69 32.41
N LYS A 67 -13.27 -31.17 33.64
CA LYS A 67 -12.21 -30.19 33.90
C LYS A 67 -10.87 -30.84 33.53
N ALA A 68 -10.35 -30.52 32.36
CA ALA A 68 -8.99 -30.82 31.98
C ALA A 68 -8.35 -29.52 31.51
N THR A 69 -7.69 -28.88 32.47
CA THR A 69 -6.46 -28.09 32.31
C THR A 69 -6.42 -27.12 31.14
N ASP A 70 -6.50 -25.83 31.51
CA ASP A 70 -5.73 -24.73 30.94
C ASP A 70 -4.48 -25.22 30.20
N ARG A 71 -4.60 -25.31 28.88
CA ARG A 71 -3.47 -25.34 27.96
C ARG A 71 -4.02 -24.90 26.62
N LEU A 72 -4.16 -23.58 26.46
CA LEU A 72 -4.00 -22.93 25.16
C LEU A 72 -2.63 -23.38 24.62
N THR A 73 -2.60 -24.56 24.00
CA THR A 73 -1.51 -24.92 23.11
C THR A 73 -1.88 -24.22 21.82
N GLN A 74 -1.40 -22.98 21.69
CA GLN A 74 -1.33 -22.29 20.42
C GLN A 74 -0.73 -23.28 19.43
N ALA A 75 -1.55 -23.75 18.49
CA ALA A 75 -1.04 -24.49 17.34
C ALA A 75 0.01 -23.58 16.68
N PRO A 76 1.23 -24.06 16.36
CA PRO A 76 2.17 -23.24 15.65
C PRO A 76 1.57 -22.98 14.28
N SER A 77 1.04 -21.77 14.09
CA SER A 77 0.73 -21.27 12.77
C SER A 77 2.03 -21.37 11.97
N ARG A 78 2.01 -22.08 10.84
CA ARG A 78 3.10 -22.03 9.84
C ARG A 78 3.12 -20.66 9.14
N GLN A 79 2.91 -19.60 9.90
CA GLN A 79 3.21 -18.26 9.47
C GLN A 79 4.73 -18.21 9.39
N ARG A 80 5.26 -17.81 8.23
CA ARG A 80 6.66 -17.40 8.16
C ARG A 80 6.80 -16.32 9.22
N GLU A 81 7.47 -16.68 10.30
CA GLU A 81 7.70 -15.78 11.43
C GLU A 81 8.44 -14.57 10.88
N MET A 82 7.91 -13.38 11.14
CA MET A 82 8.53 -12.14 10.69
C MET A 82 9.90 -12.02 11.35
N VAL A 83 10.88 -11.51 10.61
CA VAL A 83 12.21 -11.22 11.13
C VAL A 83 12.10 -9.98 12.01
N GLU A 84 12.34 -10.15 13.32
CA GLU A 84 12.39 -9.06 14.29
C GLU A 84 13.72 -8.30 14.17
N ALA A 85 13.64 -6.99 13.93
CA ALA A 85 14.81 -6.13 13.80
C ALA A 85 15.45 -5.88 15.17
N ARG A 86 16.74 -6.21 15.30
CA ARG A 86 17.51 -5.97 16.53
C ARG A 86 18.12 -4.57 16.61
N THR A 87 18.19 -3.87 15.49
CA THR A 87 18.74 -2.52 15.40
C THR A 87 17.78 -1.70 14.56
N LEU A 88 17.33 -0.56 15.07
CA LEU A 88 16.39 0.32 14.40
C LEU A 88 17.14 1.53 13.85
N TYR A 89 17.09 1.75 12.55
CA TYR A 89 17.95 2.72 11.86
C TYR A 89 17.37 4.13 11.86
N THR A 90 16.06 4.27 11.73
CA THR A 90 15.38 5.58 11.76
C THR A 90 15.50 6.26 13.13
N SER A 91 15.54 5.49 14.22
CA SER A 91 15.79 6.02 15.56
C SER A 91 17.14 6.76 15.68
N ARG A 92 18.14 6.33 14.91
CA ARG A 92 19.49 6.90 14.89
C ARG A 92 19.63 8.13 14.00
N LEU A 93 18.60 8.51 13.24
CA LEU A 93 18.64 9.73 12.44
C LEU A 93 18.89 10.97 13.32
N ARG A 94 18.40 10.94 14.56
CA ARG A 94 18.61 11.99 15.57
C ARG A 94 20.10 12.24 15.89
N ASP A 95 20.95 11.23 15.70
CA ASP A 95 22.36 11.27 16.09
C ASP A 95 23.22 12.07 15.10
N THR A 96 22.69 12.41 13.92
CA THR A 96 23.43 13.11 12.87
C THR A 96 22.75 14.41 12.46
N ALA A 97 23.51 15.39 11.99
CA ALA A 97 22.94 16.64 11.51
C ALA A 97 22.02 16.44 10.29
N LEU A 98 22.43 15.59 9.36
CA LEU A 98 21.64 15.25 8.18
C LEU A 98 20.34 14.54 8.59
N GLY A 99 20.42 13.50 9.43
CA GLY A 99 19.22 12.77 9.86
C GLY A 99 18.25 13.64 10.66
N ARG A 100 18.74 14.60 11.46
CA ARG A 100 17.86 15.60 12.11
C ARG A 100 17.16 16.51 11.11
N ALA A 101 17.84 16.93 10.04
CA ALA A 101 17.19 17.68 8.96
C ALA A 101 16.12 16.81 8.29
N SER A 102 16.43 15.53 8.05
CA SER A 102 15.46 14.59 7.50
C SER A 102 14.20 14.43 8.35
N LEU A 103 14.37 14.27 9.67
CA LEU A 103 13.25 14.22 10.60
C LEU A 103 12.46 15.52 10.64
N ALA A 104 13.10 16.67 10.43
CA ALA A 104 12.42 17.96 10.35
C ALA A 104 11.58 18.09 9.07
N ASP A 105 12.07 17.59 7.94
CA ASP A 105 11.31 17.53 6.69
C ASP A 105 10.08 16.61 6.84
N LEU A 106 10.25 15.46 7.51
CA LEU A 106 9.13 14.56 7.85
C LEU A 106 8.07 15.23 8.72
N ALA A 107 8.48 16.12 9.62
CA ALA A 107 7.56 16.82 10.52
C ALA A 107 6.68 17.86 9.82
N LEU A 108 6.88 18.09 8.51
CA LEU A 108 5.98 18.90 7.69
C LEU A 108 4.73 18.13 7.24
N ALA A 109 4.77 16.80 7.28
CA ALA A 109 3.63 15.95 6.98
C ALA A 109 2.68 15.84 8.18
N ASP A 110 1.43 15.45 7.94
CA ASP A 110 0.50 15.12 9.02
C ASP A 110 1.01 13.89 9.81
N PRO A 111 0.67 13.74 11.10
CA PRO A 111 1.24 12.70 11.96
C PRO A 111 1.12 11.27 11.41
N GLU A 112 -0.01 10.95 10.78
CA GLU A 112 -0.22 9.63 10.17
C GLU A 112 0.76 9.39 9.02
N GLU A 113 0.93 10.36 8.13
CA GLU A 113 1.88 10.28 7.03
C GLU A 113 3.33 10.18 7.54
N GLN A 114 3.67 10.89 8.62
CA GLN A 114 4.98 10.76 9.26
C GLN A 114 5.25 9.32 9.75
N ILE A 115 4.24 8.62 10.29
CA ILE A 115 4.35 7.21 10.68
C ILE A 115 4.62 6.34 9.45
N PHE A 116 3.86 6.52 8.37
CA PHE A 116 4.07 5.79 7.11
C PHE A 116 5.48 5.99 6.56
N GLN A 117 5.97 7.22 6.53
CA GLN A 117 7.31 7.52 6.05
C GLN A 117 8.41 6.92 6.94
N LEU A 118 8.32 7.06 8.27
CA LEU A 118 9.27 6.44 9.20
C LEU A 118 9.32 4.92 9.03
N CYS A 119 8.16 4.27 8.94
CA CYS A 119 8.09 2.82 8.83
C CYS A 119 8.60 2.30 7.47
N THR A 120 8.29 2.99 6.37
CA THR A 120 8.80 2.62 5.05
C THR A 120 10.30 2.88 4.93
N TYR A 121 10.84 3.95 5.53
CA TYR A 121 12.28 4.16 5.60
C TYR A 121 12.98 3.09 6.44
N GLU A 122 12.40 2.71 7.58
CA GLU A 122 12.95 1.62 8.39
C GLU A 122 13.01 0.32 7.56
N ALA A 123 11.95 -0.03 6.84
CA ALA A 123 11.93 -1.19 5.96
C ALA A 123 13.08 -1.13 4.93
N VAL A 124 13.23 -0.01 4.23
CA VAL A 124 14.31 0.18 3.26
C VAL A 124 15.69 0.03 3.92
N GLU A 125 15.91 0.63 5.09
CA GLU A 125 17.19 0.55 5.80
C GLU A 125 17.52 -0.86 6.30
N GLN A 126 16.52 -1.62 6.78
CA GLN A 126 16.68 -3.03 7.16
C GLN A 126 17.08 -3.86 5.93
N LEU A 127 16.24 -3.86 4.90
CA LEU A 127 16.41 -4.74 3.76
C LEU A 127 17.64 -4.37 2.93
N ARG A 128 18.03 -3.09 2.84
CA ARG A 128 19.26 -2.67 2.15
C ARG A 128 20.51 -3.25 2.82
N ARG A 129 20.55 -3.36 4.15
CA ARG A 129 21.70 -3.91 4.89
C ARG A 129 21.73 -5.42 4.85
N GLU A 130 20.58 -6.07 4.91
CA GLU A 130 20.49 -7.52 4.85
C GLU A 130 20.68 -8.07 3.43
N HIS A 131 20.35 -7.29 2.40
CA HIS A 131 20.45 -7.67 0.99
C HIS A 131 21.23 -6.63 0.17
N PRO A 132 22.54 -6.47 0.40
CA PRO A 132 23.35 -5.42 -0.22
C PRO A 132 23.36 -5.45 -1.76
N ASP A 133 23.19 -6.64 -2.36
CA ASP A 133 23.17 -6.81 -3.82
C ASP A 133 21.89 -6.26 -4.48
N ARG A 134 20.77 -6.29 -3.76
CA ARG A 134 19.44 -5.87 -4.27
C ARG A 134 19.29 -4.36 -4.30
N ARG A 135 19.98 -3.64 -3.41
CA ARG A 135 19.94 -2.17 -3.30
C ARG A 135 18.49 -1.66 -3.21
N PHE A 136 17.83 -1.99 -2.10
CA PHE A 136 16.49 -1.47 -1.85
C PHE A 136 16.54 0.02 -1.57
N ASP A 137 15.65 0.77 -2.22
CA ASP A 137 15.70 2.24 -2.22
C ASP A 137 14.34 2.87 -1.93
N TYR A 138 13.24 2.15 -2.15
CA TYR A 138 11.90 2.68 -2.00
C TYR A 138 10.91 1.59 -1.58
N ALA A 139 9.91 1.94 -0.77
CA ALA A 139 8.85 1.02 -0.33
C ALA A 139 7.49 1.73 -0.36
N ILE A 140 6.46 0.98 -0.71
CA ILE A 140 5.05 1.38 -0.66
C ILE A 140 4.36 0.44 0.31
N ALA A 141 3.78 0.98 1.39
CA ALA A 141 3.12 0.19 2.43
C ALA A 141 1.79 -0.45 1.94
N GLU A 142 1.15 0.20 0.96
CA GLU A 142 -0.21 -0.12 0.50
C GLU A 142 -0.23 -0.57 -0.96
N ALA A 143 0.63 -1.54 -1.32
CA ALA A 143 0.76 -1.96 -2.71
C ALA A 143 -0.35 -2.93 -3.13
N ARG A 144 -0.58 -4.00 -2.34
CA ARG A 144 -1.59 -5.03 -2.61
C ARG A 144 -2.84 -4.88 -1.75
N GLU A 145 -2.67 -4.36 -0.55
CA GLU A 145 -3.70 -4.25 0.47
C GLU A 145 -3.47 -2.95 1.26
N GLU A 146 -4.54 -2.34 1.76
CA GLU A 146 -4.48 -1.16 2.64
C GLU A 146 -3.66 -1.48 3.90
N ALA A 147 -2.87 -0.51 4.35
CA ALA A 147 -2.13 -0.63 5.60
C ALA A 147 -3.05 -0.24 6.77
N THR A 148 -2.92 -0.95 7.88
CA THR A 148 -3.70 -0.67 9.08
C THR A 148 -2.89 0.21 10.03
N LEU A 149 -3.34 1.44 10.24
CA LEU A 149 -2.81 2.34 11.27
C LEU A 149 -3.59 2.17 12.58
N SER A 150 -2.88 2.06 13.70
CA SER A 150 -3.46 1.92 15.03
C SER A 150 -2.63 2.71 16.05
N GLY A 151 -2.95 4.00 16.20
CA GLY A 151 -2.19 4.92 17.03
C GLY A 151 -0.79 5.14 16.44
N LEU A 152 0.24 4.65 17.13
CA LEU A 152 1.65 4.76 16.72
C LEU A 152 2.17 3.48 16.03
N ALA A 153 1.28 2.55 15.70
CA ALA A 153 1.63 1.29 15.05
C ALA A 153 1.07 1.23 13.62
N LEU A 154 1.89 0.78 12.67
CA LEU A 154 1.53 0.54 11.28
C LEU A 154 1.75 -0.94 10.94
N GLU A 155 0.72 -1.59 10.44
CA GLU A 155 0.79 -2.96 9.91
C GLU A 155 0.50 -2.95 8.41
N ALA A 156 1.49 -3.34 7.61
CA ALA A 156 1.41 -3.38 6.16
C ALA A 156 1.60 -4.83 5.70
N LYS A 157 0.50 -5.53 5.40
CA LYS A 157 0.53 -6.95 4.98
C LYS A 157 0.85 -7.13 3.50
N GLY A 158 0.45 -6.16 2.69
CA GLY A 158 0.62 -6.15 1.24
C GLY A 158 1.54 -5.03 0.76
N ALA A 159 2.63 -4.75 1.46
CA ALA A 159 3.61 -3.75 1.01
C ALA A 159 4.41 -4.27 -0.20
N ALA A 160 5.03 -3.34 -0.92
CA ALA A 160 6.01 -3.65 -1.95
C ALA A 160 7.28 -2.83 -1.73
N ILE A 161 8.43 -3.42 -2.01
CA ILE A 161 9.73 -2.76 -1.90
C ILE A 161 10.50 -2.89 -3.21
N GLN A 162 11.03 -1.76 -3.66
CA GLN A 162 11.80 -1.66 -4.89
C GLN A 162 13.28 -1.66 -4.58
N GLY A 163 14.03 -2.49 -5.31
CA GLY A 163 15.47 -2.37 -5.43
C GLY A 163 15.89 -2.42 -6.88
N ARG A 164 16.62 -1.41 -7.33
CA ARG A 164 16.89 -1.18 -8.77
C ARG A 164 15.54 -1.06 -9.52
N ASP A 165 15.35 -1.87 -10.57
CA ASP A 165 14.13 -1.90 -11.39
C ASP A 165 13.25 -3.12 -11.08
N ARG A 166 13.38 -3.69 -9.88
CA ARG A 166 12.66 -4.91 -9.45
C ARG A 166 11.88 -4.63 -8.19
N TRP A 167 10.63 -5.09 -8.17
CA TRP A 167 9.73 -5.00 -7.03
C TRP A 167 9.66 -6.33 -6.32
N TYR A 168 9.48 -6.30 -5.00
CA TYR A 168 9.35 -7.50 -4.18
C TYR A 168 8.19 -7.31 -3.20
N ASP A 169 7.48 -8.39 -2.94
CA ASP A 169 6.48 -8.42 -1.88
C ASP A 169 7.15 -8.16 -0.53
N LEU A 170 6.48 -7.38 0.30
CA LEU A 170 6.92 -7.09 1.65
C LEU A 170 5.71 -7.13 2.58
N SER A 171 5.90 -7.68 3.78
CA SER A 171 4.99 -7.45 4.89
C SER A 171 5.79 -6.91 6.05
N PHE A 172 5.27 -5.93 6.80
CA PHE A 172 5.94 -5.43 8.00
C PHE A 172 4.95 -4.98 9.09
N ARG A 173 5.42 -5.01 10.33
CA ARG A 173 4.82 -4.33 11.48
C ARG A 173 5.84 -3.36 12.04
N CYS A 174 5.39 -2.15 12.32
CA CYS A 174 6.24 -1.05 12.75
C CYS A 174 5.56 -0.27 13.86
N GLU A 175 6.30 0.08 14.91
CA GLU A 175 5.86 0.99 15.96
C GLU A 175 6.80 2.18 16.02
N VAL A 176 6.26 3.40 16.15
CA VAL A 176 7.07 4.62 16.27
C VAL A 176 7.02 5.21 17.67
N ALA A 177 8.06 5.97 18.01
CA ALA A 177 8.10 6.75 19.25
C ALA A 177 7.00 7.83 19.26
N SER A 178 6.50 8.17 20.46
CA SER A 178 5.43 9.16 20.64
C SER A 178 5.79 10.58 20.20
N ASP A 179 7.09 10.88 20.07
CA ASP A 179 7.60 12.15 19.55
C ASP A 179 7.85 12.11 18.04
N LEU A 180 7.51 10.98 17.37
CA LEU A 180 7.65 10.77 15.93
C LEU A 180 9.05 11.02 15.37
N MET A 181 10.11 10.81 16.17
CA MET A 181 11.48 10.89 15.65
C MET A 181 12.19 9.54 15.51
N GLY A 182 11.43 8.48 15.24
CA GLY A 182 11.98 7.19 14.87
C GLY A 182 11.13 6.00 15.29
N VAL A 183 11.50 4.84 14.75
CA VAL A 183 10.88 3.55 15.05
C VAL A 183 11.40 2.98 16.37
N THR A 184 10.51 2.34 17.14
CA THR A 184 10.78 1.66 18.43
C THR A 184 10.65 0.15 18.36
N ALA A 185 9.92 -0.38 17.37
CA ALA A 185 9.88 -1.81 17.05
C ALA A 185 9.63 -2.01 15.56
N PHE A 186 10.27 -3.01 14.96
CA PHE A 186 10.09 -3.33 13.55
C PHE A 186 10.28 -4.81 13.30
N SER A 187 9.34 -5.40 12.57
CA SER A 187 9.49 -6.75 12.03
C SER A 187 8.99 -6.82 10.61
N TYR A 188 9.56 -7.72 9.82
CA TYR A 188 9.24 -7.79 8.40
C TYR A 188 9.38 -9.20 7.81
N LEU A 189 8.80 -9.37 6.63
CA LEU A 189 8.94 -10.56 5.80
C LEU A 189 9.16 -10.14 4.36
N LEU A 190 10.34 -10.43 3.81
CA LEU A 190 10.61 -10.26 2.38
C LEU A 190 10.05 -11.44 1.59
N GLY A 191 9.17 -11.13 0.65
CA GLY A 191 8.51 -12.09 -0.21
C GLY A 191 9.20 -12.30 -1.56
N ALA A 192 8.40 -12.80 -2.51
CA ALA A 192 8.86 -13.06 -3.87
C ALA A 192 9.05 -11.75 -4.64
N GLU A 193 9.75 -11.84 -5.76
CA GLU A 193 9.77 -10.74 -6.71
C GLU A 193 8.39 -10.61 -7.39
N ILE A 194 7.89 -9.38 -7.51
CA ILE A 194 6.66 -9.05 -8.22
C ILE A 194 6.96 -9.03 -9.72
N THR A 195 6.22 -9.84 -10.49
CA THR A 195 6.43 -9.92 -11.94
C THR A 195 5.98 -8.63 -12.63
N ARG A 196 6.44 -8.40 -13.87
CA ARG A 196 6.02 -7.20 -14.64
C ARG A 196 4.50 -7.09 -14.80
N PRO A 197 3.76 -8.15 -15.20
CA PRO A 197 2.31 -8.08 -15.29
C PRO A 197 1.66 -7.72 -13.94
N GLU A 198 2.08 -8.38 -12.85
CA GLU A 198 1.55 -8.07 -11.52
C GLU A 198 1.87 -6.65 -11.07
N ARG A 199 3.08 -6.15 -11.36
CA ARG A 199 3.47 -4.77 -11.07
C ARG A 199 2.57 -3.79 -11.80
N ASP A 200 2.29 -4.06 -13.07
CA ASP A 200 1.43 -3.21 -13.90
C ASP A 200 -0.02 -3.23 -13.38
N ASP A 201 -0.53 -4.38 -12.93
CA ASP A 201 -1.85 -4.51 -12.30
C ASP A 201 -1.95 -3.78 -10.95
N LEU A 202 -0.82 -3.59 -10.25
CA LEU A 202 -0.72 -2.87 -8.98
C LEU A 202 -0.39 -1.37 -9.16
N ASP A 203 -0.30 -0.88 -10.39
CA ASP A 203 0.12 0.49 -10.72
C ASP A 203 1.46 0.91 -10.08
N LEU A 204 2.36 -0.05 -9.85
CA LEU A 204 3.64 0.20 -9.21
C LEU A 204 4.62 0.91 -10.17
N PRO A 205 5.37 1.94 -9.71
CA PRO A 205 6.26 2.72 -10.56
C PRO A 205 7.30 1.89 -11.32
N THR A 206 7.53 2.27 -12.59
CA THR A 206 8.48 1.60 -13.50
C THR A 206 9.94 2.05 -13.31
N GLY A 207 10.20 3.08 -12.51
CA GLY A 207 11.51 3.67 -12.24
C GLY A 207 11.72 3.92 -10.74
N GLY A 208 12.92 4.36 -10.35
CA GLY A 208 13.16 4.82 -8.97
C GLY A 208 12.27 6.02 -8.60
N PRO A 209 12.29 6.47 -7.34
CA PRO A 209 11.43 7.56 -6.87
C PRO A 209 11.47 8.74 -7.84
N VAL A 210 10.30 9.13 -8.34
CA VAL A 210 10.16 10.28 -9.23
C VAL A 210 10.33 11.52 -8.35
N HIS A 211 11.51 12.15 -8.46
CA HIS A 211 11.88 13.37 -7.74
C HIS A 211 11.06 14.58 -8.19
#